data_AF-A0A4C1WCT6-F1
#
_entry.id   AF-A0A4C1WCT6-F1
#
_cell.length_a   1.000
_cell.length_b   1.000
_cell.length_c   1.000
_cell.angle_alpha   90.00
_cell.angle_beta   90.00
_cell.angle_gamma   90.00
#
_symmetry.space_group_name_H-M   'P 1'
#
loop_
_entity.id
_entity.type
_entity.pdbx_description
1 polymer ?
#
loop_
_entity_poly.entity_id
_entity_poly.type
_entity_poly.pdbx_seq_one_letter_code
_entity_poly.pdbx_strand_id
1 'polypeptide(L)'
;MSLPAQNMFPLILLYSFTGPLRYMNSLKAYGVVSDRYTFCQKCFNDIQGDTVTLGDDPMQPQTAIKKDQFKEMKNDHLESEPFVVCMDCGRKQHQICVLHLDQIWPQGFCCDNCLKKKGAKRKENKFSAKKLPTSKLGIYIETRVNNFLKKKEASAGVVHIRVVASSDKNRTYRLLLSHVSVASLKLQQIILSQHPRWIYVVDLLNIL
;
A
#
# COMPACT_ATOMS: atom_id res chain seq x y z
N MET A 1 20.43 6.25 34.96
CA MET A 1 21.34 5.45 34.10
C MET A 1 20.65 5.27 32.76
N SER A 2 21.04 6.11 31.81
CA SER A 2 20.50 6.25 30.46
C SER A 2 21.07 5.16 29.54
N LEU A 3 20.20 4.40 28.87
CA LEU A 3 20.60 3.48 27.80
C LEU A 3 20.53 4.19 26.44
N PRO A 4 21.48 3.94 25.53
CA PRO A 4 21.63 4.70 24.30
C PRO A 4 20.60 4.28 23.23
N ALA A 5 20.09 5.28 22.53
CA ALA A 5 19.30 5.15 21.32
C ALA A 5 20.19 4.67 20.17
N GLN A 6 20.26 3.37 19.94
CA GLN A 6 20.88 2.80 18.74
C GLN A 6 20.02 1.64 18.26
N ASN A 7 19.14 1.95 17.29
CA ASN A 7 18.71 1.09 16.18
C ASN A 7 17.62 1.86 15.41
N MET A 8 18.04 2.96 14.79
CA MET A 8 17.27 3.68 13.79
C MET A 8 17.43 2.92 12.48
N PHE A 9 16.64 1.86 12.27
CA PHE A 9 16.50 1.26 10.95
C PHE A 9 15.78 2.26 10.04
N PRO A 10 16.20 2.36 8.76
CA PRO A 10 15.95 3.54 7.96
C PRO A 10 14.47 3.64 7.65
N LEU A 11 13.92 4.81 7.97
CA LEU A 11 12.73 5.35 7.35
C LEU A 11 12.82 5.06 5.86
N ILE A 12 11.93 4.18 5.39
CA ILE A 12 11.59 4.02 3.99
C ILE A 12 11.56 5.42 3.41
N LEU A 13 12.44 5.66 2.43
CA LEU A 13 12.62 6.90 1.70
C LEU A 13 11.25 7.52 1.39
N LEU A 14 10.82 8.42 2.29
CA LEU A 14 9.74 9.35 2.06
C LEU A 14 10.26 10.22 0.93
N TYR A 15 9.73 9.99 -0.27
CA TYR A 15 9.83 10.93 -1.37
C TYR A 15 9.43 12.31 -0.84
N SER A 16 10.46 13.12 -0.55
CA SER A 16 10.44 14.54 -0.25
C SER A 16 9.64 14.99 0.98
N PHE A 17 10.40 15.58 1.92
CA PHE A 17 9.94 16.44 2.99
C PHE A 17 8.92 17.47 2.47
N THR A 18 7.81 17.65 3.20
CA THR A 18 6.61 18.45 2.88
C THR A 18 5.72 17.85 1.78
N GLY A 19 4.78 16.98 2.17
CA GLY A 19 3.70 16.56 1.27
C GLY A 19 2.88 17.77 0.79
N PRO A 20 2.31 17.74 -0.44
CA PRO A 20 1.56 18.86 -0.99
C PRO A 20 0.40 19.26 -0.07
N LEU A 21 0.12 20.56 0.01
CA LEU A 21 -1.05 21.11 0.70
C LEU A 21 -2.32 20.43 0.17
N ARG A 22 -3.21 20.05 1.08
CA ARG A 22 -4.46 19.36 0.78
C ARG A 22 -5.62 20.03 1.51
N TYR A 23 -6.76 20.12 0.83
CA TYR A 23 -8.03 20.51 1.44
C TYR A 23 -8.78 19.28 1.86
N MET A 24 -9.18 19.25 3.13
CA MET A 24 -9.83 18.11 3.74
C MET A 24 -11.17 18.52 4.36
N ASN A 25 -12.19 17.69 4.16
CA ASN A 25 -13.47 17.81 4.86
C ASN A 25 -13.78 16.49 5.57
N SER A 26 -14.23 16.56 6.83
CA SER A 26 -14.77 15.40 7.57
C SER A 26 -16.29 15.49 7.58
N LEU A 27 -16.93 14.75 6.68
CA LEU A 27 -18.39 14.78 6.48
C LEU A 27 -19.13 13.80 7.40
N LYS A 28 -18.78 13.77 8.69
CA LYS A 28 -19.50 12.96 9.69
C LYS A 28 -21.00 13.29 9.78
N ALA A 29 -21.44 14.40 9.20
CA ALA A 29 -22.82 14.88 9.24
C ALA A 29 -23.70 14.48 8.03
N TYR A 30 -23.16 13.85 6.97
CA TYR A 30 -23.89 13.73 5.68
C TYR A 30 -24.08 12.30 5.13
N GLY A 31 -23.81 11.26 5.91
CA GLY A 31 -24.17 9.87 5.52
C GLY A 31 -23.47 9.35 4.25
N VAL A 32 -22.33 9.94 3.88
CA VAL A 32 -21.53 9.57 2.70
C VAL A 32 -20.60 8.40 3.04
N VAL A 33 -20.37 7.49 2.08
CA VAL A 33 -19.56 6.25 2.24
C VAL A 33 -18.10 6.52 2.61
N SER A 34 -17.58 7.69 2.22
CA SER A 34 -16.25 8.15 2.64
C SER A 34 -16.40 9.27 3.67
N ASP A 35 -15.91 9.01 4.88
CA ASP A 35 -15.87 10.00 5.98
C ASP A 35 -14.97 11.22 5.68
N ARG A 36 -14.20 11.18 4.58
CA ARG A 36 -13.15 12.16 4.25
C ARG A 36 -13.00 12.36 2.75
N TYR A 37 -13.16 13.61 2.29
CA TYR A 37 -12.77 14.03 0.94
C TYR A 37 -11.51 14.88 1.01
N THR A 38 -10.56 14.57 0.12
CA THR A 38 -9.25 15.21 0.08
C THR A 38 -8.95 15.69 -1.33
N PHE A 39 -8.69 16.99 -1.48
CA PHE A 39 -8.25 17.59 -2.74
C PHE A 39 -6.82 18.11 -2.58
N CYS A 40 -6.00 18.03 -3.63
CA CYS A 40 -4.75 18.79 -3.62
C CYS A 40 -5.05 20.28 -3.83
N GLN A 41 -4.14 21.15 -3.37
CA GLN A 41 -4.27 22.61 -3.47
C GLN A 41 -4.68 23.07 -4.88
N LYS A 42 -4.00 22.54 -5.91
CA LYS A 42 -4.22 22.93 -7.30
C LYS A 42 -5.64 22.56 -7.75
N CYS A 43 -6.04 21.30 -7.58
CA CYS A 43 -7.36 20.85 -8.02
C CYS A 43 -8.49 21.54 -7.27
N PHE A 44 -8.30 21.89 -5.99
CA PHE A 44 -9.32 22.62 -5.22
C PHE A 44 -9.52 24.06 -5.73
N ASN A 45 -8.42 24.73 -6.08
CA ASN A 45 -8.45 26.09 -6.62
C ASN A 45 -9.00 26.14 -8.06
N ASP A 46 -8.76 25.11 -8.86
CA ASP A 46 -9.24 25.00 -10.23
C ASP A 46 -10.78 24.79 -10.33
N ILE A 47 -11.44 24.40 -9.24
CA ILE A 47 -12.92 24.27 -9.20
C ILE A 47 -13.54 25.66 -9.31
N GLN A 48 -14.41 25.87 -10.28
CA GLN A 48 -15.13 27.13 -10.43
C GLN A 48 -16.29 27.21 -9.42
N GLY A 49 -16.51 28.40 -8.84
CA GLY A 49 -17.56 28.63 -7.84
C GLY A 49 -17.10 28.43 -6.38
N ASP A 50 -18.05 28.59 -5.46
CA ASP A 50 -17.88 28.52 -4.01
C ASP A 50 -18.25 27.14 -3.42
N THR A 51 -18.77 26.22 -4.23
CA THR A 51 -19.13 24.86 -3.82
C THR A 51 -18.35 23.78 -4.57
N VAL A 52 -17.96 22.73 -3.85
CA VAL A 52 -17.41 21.49 -4.40
C VAL A 52 -18.53 20.45 -4.44
N THR A 53 -18.80 19.92 -5.62
CA THR A 53 -19.78 18.84 -5.82
C THR A 53 -19.11 17.49 -5.65
N LEU A 54 -19.61 16.69 -4.71
CA LEU A 54 -19.10 15.36 -4.37
C LEU A 54 -20.11 14.30 -4.80
N GLY A 55 -19.62 13.28 -5.50
CA GLY A 55 -20.43 12.13 -5.91
C GLY A 55 -19.53 11.08 -6.54
N ASP A 56 -19.37 9.96 -5.84
CA ASP A 56 -18.54 8.84 -6.30
C ASP A 56 -19.32 7.90 -7.24
N ASP A 57 -20.65 7.91 -7.15
CA ASP A 57 -21.58 7.10 -7.95
C ASP A 57 -22.53 8.01 -8.76
N PRO A 58 -22.56 7.93 -10.10
CA PRO A 58 -23.46 8.72 -10.94
C PRO A 58 -24.96 8.39 -10.73
N MET A 59 -25.28 7.28 -10.07
CA MET A 59 -26.66 6.91 -9.70
C MET A 59 -27.10 7.51 -8.35
N GLN A 60 -26.20 8.12 -7.59
CA GLN A 60 -26.50 8.76 -6.31
C GLN A 60 -26.60 10.29 -6.44
N PRO A 61 -27.49 10.95 -5.66
CA PRO A 61 -27.57 12.40 -5.64
C PRO A 61 -26.25 13.00 -5.16
N GLN A 62 -25.68 13.89 -5.98
CA GLN A 62 -24.44 14.56 -5.65
C GLN A 62 -24.66 15.58 -4.53
N THR A 63 -23.73 15.66 -3.60
CA THR A 63 -23.78 16.62 -2.49
C THR A 63 -22.87 17.80 -2.80
N ALA A 64 -23.42 19.01 -2.80
CA ALA A 64 -22.66 20.24 -2.96
C ALA A 64 -22.24 20.79 -1.58
N ILE A 65 -20.94 20.91 -1.35
CA ILE A 65 -20.37 21.39 -0.09
C ILE A 65 -19.59 22.66 -0.34
N LYS A 66 -19.82 23.69 0.47
CA LYS A 66 -19.11 24.97 0.34
C LYS A 66 -17.61 24.78 0.57
N LYS A 67 -16.79 25.46 -0.22
CA LYS A 67 -15.33 25.48 -0.12
C LYS A 67 -14.86 25.91 1.28
N ASP A 68 -15.59 26.81 1.91
CA ASP A 68 -15.33 27.32 3.27
C ASP A 68 -15.41 26.22 4.34
N GLN A 69 -16.08 25.10 4.03
CA GLN A 69 -16.16 23.94 4.92
C GLN A 69 -14.95 23.01 4.78
N PHE A 70 -14.07 23.24 3.80
CA PHE A 70 -12.82 22.51 3.67
C PHE A 70 -11.71 23.19 4.46
N LYS A 71 -10.94 22.39 5.20
CA LYS A 71 -9.78 22.87 5.95
C LYS A 71 -8.52 22.60 5.16
N GLU A 72 -7.70 23.63 4.99
CA GLU A 72 -6.35 23.48 4.47
C GLU A 72 -5.49 22.76 5.51
N MET A 73 -4.88 21.65 5.12
CA MET A 73 -4.05 20.82 5.97
C MET A 73 -2.81 20.36 5.20
N LYS A 74 -1.70 20.20 5.93
CA LYS A 74 -0.53 19.51 5.41
C LYS A 74 -0.69 18.02 5.67
N ASN A 75 -0.13 17.19 4.78
CA ASN A 75 -0.03 15.75 5.03
C ASN A 75 1.19 15.44 5.91
N ASP A 76 1.24 16.07 7.08
CA ASP A 76 2.30 15.96 8.08
C ASP A 76 1.83 15.25 9.37
N HIS A 77 0.57 14.81 9.41
CA HIS A 77 0.06 13.99 10.49
C HIS A 77 0.71 12.60 10.47
N LEU A 78 1.62 12.36 11.41
CA LEU A 78 2.18 11.04 11.67
C LEU A 78 1.23 10.26 12.60
N GLU A 79 0.62 9.19 12.08
CA GLU A 79 -0.13 8.25 12.89
C GLU A 79 0.85 7.40 13.71
N SER A 80 0.66 7.39 15.04
CA SER A 80 1.51 6.60 15.93
C SER A 80 1.24 5.10 15.75
N GLU A 81 2.31 4.28 15.77
CA GLU A 81 2.16 2.84 15.61
C GLU A 81 1.28 2.25 16.73
N PRO A 82 0.28 1.41 16.39
CA PRO A 82 -0.57 0.79 17.39
C PRO A 82 0.21 -0.17 18.30
N PHE A 83 -0.22 -0.25 19.57
CA PHE A 83 0.35 -1.16 20.55
C PHE A 83 -0.54 -2.38 20.76
N VAL A 84 0.09 -3.51 21.02
CA VAL A 84 -0.54 -4.73 21.52
C VAL A 84 -0.08 -5.01 22.95
N VAL A 85 -0.99 -5.48 23.80
CA VAL A 85 -0.72 -5.73 25.22
C VAL A 85 -0.52 -7.22 25.43
N CYS A 86 0.62 -7.60 26.03
CA CYS A 86 0.83 -8.99 26.40
C CYS A 86 -0.17 -9.39 27.50
N MET A 87 -0.95 -10.45 27.25
CA MET A 87 -1.97 -10.92 28.20
C MET A 87 -1.40 -11.41 29.54
N ASP A 88 -0.13 -11.80 29.56
CA ASP A 88 0.51 -12.37 30.75
C ASP A 88 1.23 -11.34 31.62
N CYS A 89 1.96 -10.39 31.01
CA CYS A 89 2.77 -9.42 31.75
C CYS A 89 2.30 -7.97 31.61
N GLY A 90 1.24 -7.71 30.85
CA GLY A 90 0.65 -6.37 30.67
C GLY A 90 1.54 -5.38 29.89
N ARG A 91 2.74 -5.77 29.45
CA ARG A 91 3.64 -4.90 28.71
C ARG A 91 3.05 -4.58 27.33
N LYS A 92 3.07 -3.29 26.99
CA LYS A 92 2.76 -2.79 25.65
C LYS A 92 3.95 -3.00 24.73
N GLN A 93 3.71 -3.48 23.53
CA GLN A 93 4.70 -3.64 22.46
C GLN A 93 4.09 -3.12 21.17
N HIS A 94 4.89 -2.56 20.26
CA HIS A 94 4.33 -2.14 18.99
C HIS A 94 3.90 -3.36 18.15
N GLN A 95 2.76 -3.24 17.49
CA GLN A 95 2.14 -4.34 16.75
C GLN A 95 3.06 -4.91 15.66
N ILE A 96 3.80 -4.05 14.94
CA ILE A 96 4.72 -4.45 13.88
C ILE A 96 5.98 -5.09 14.49
N CYS A 97 6.54 -4.53 15.57
CA CYS A 97 7.72 -5.09 16.23
C CYS A 97 7.55 -6.56 16.65
N VAL A 98 6.34 -6.94 17.07
CA VAL A 98 6.05 -8.31 17.51
C VAL A 98 5.29 -9.13 16.46
N LEU A 99 5.02 -8.54 15.29
CA LEU A 99 4.30 -9.13 14.17
C LEU A 99 3.00 -9.80 14.63
N HIS A 100 2.13 -9.07 15.33
CA HIS A 100 0.85 -9.60 15.82
C HIS A 100 -0.33 -9.14 14.97
N LEU A 101 -1.20 -10.09 14.61
CA LEU A 101 -2.45 -9.83 13.93
C LEU A 101 -3.54 -10.73 14.51
N ASP A 102 -4.64 -10.14 14.96
CA ASP A 102 -5.74 -10.85 15.63
C ASP A 102 -6.38 -11.90 14.71
N GLN A 103 -6.41 -11.65 13.40
CA GLN A 103 -6.90 -12.62 12.41
C GLN A 103 -6.05 -13.90 12.36
N ILE A 104 -4.76 -13.83 12.69
CA ILE A 104 -3.84 -14.98 12.70
C ILE A 104 -3.89 -15.67 14.07
N TRP A 105 -3.90 -14.88 15.15
CA TRP A 105 -3.86 -15.34 16.53
C TRP A 105 -4.99 -14.74 17.36
N PRO A 106 -6.24 -15.22 17.19
CA PRO A 106 -7.41 -14.65 17.85
C PRO A 106 -7.42 -14.86 19.37
N GLN A 107 -6.61 -15.79 19.87
CA GLN A 107 -6.44 -16.03 21.30
C GLN A 107 -5.67 -14.91 22.02
N GLY A 108 -5.17 -13.90 21.29
CA GLY A 108 -4.46 -12.75 21.85
C GLY A 108 -2.93 -12.90 21.89
N PHE A 109 -2.27 -11.78 22.21
CA PHE A 109 -0.82 -11.66 22.19
C PHE A 109 -0.16 -12.13 23.50
N CYS A 110 0.85 -13.00 23.38
CA CYS A 110 1.77 -13.37 24.44
C CYS A 110 3.21 -13.08 23.97
N CYS A 111 3.95 -12.28 24.73
CA CYS A 111 5.30 -11.88 24.35
C CYS A 111 6.31 -13.04 24.50
N ASP A 112 7.42 -12.96 23.79
CA ASP A 112 8.38 -14.06 23.70
C ASP A 112 9.00 -14.42 25.05
N ASN A 113 9.14 -13.45 25.96
CA ASN A 113 9.62 -13.72 27.32
C ASN A 113 8.62 -14.53 28.14
N CYS A 114 7.32 -14.27 28.00
CA CYS A 114 6.28 -15.04 28.69
C CYS A 114 6.13 -16.44 28.07
N LEU A 115 6.20 -16.56 26.74
CA LEU A 115 6.21 -17.85 26.06
C LEU A 115 7.40 -18.71 26.52
N LYS A 116 8.61 -18.14 26.56
CA LYS A 116 9.82 -18.82 27.05
C LYS A 116 9.66 -19.30 28.50
N LYS A 117 9.14 -18.46 29.40
CA LYS A 117 8.89 -18.83 30.81
C LYS A 117 7.90 -19.99 30.96
N LYS A 118 6.89 -20.05 30.07
CA LYS A 118 5.89 -21.12 30.04
C LYS A 118 6.36 -22.39 29.31
N GLY A 119 7.55 -22.37 28.70
CA GLY A 119 8.00 -23.45 27.81
C GLY A 119 7.14 -23.61 26.56
N ALA A 120 6.35 -22.59 26.20
CA ALA A 120 5.44 -22.61 25.06
C ALA A 120 6.09 -21.96 23.84
N LYS A 121 5.64 -22.35 22.64
CA LYS A 121 6.00 -21.69 21.38
C LYS A 121 4.78 -20.97 20.81
N ARG A 122 5.02 -19.88 20.09
CA ARG A 122 3.96 -19.19 19.36
C ARG A 122 3.34 -20.15 18.36
N LYS A 123 2.00 -20.15 18.27
CA LYS A 123 1.26 -20.96 17.31
C LYS A 123 1.71 -20.62 15.89
N GLU A 124 1.88 -21.64 15.06
CA GLU A 124 2.34 -21.45 13.68
C GLU A 124 1.38 -20.55 12.87
N ASN A 125 1.94 -19.64 12.08
CA ASN A 125 1.15 -18.83 11.15
C ASN A 125 0.65 -19.71 9.99
N LYS A 126 -0.68 -19.78 9.83
CA LYS A 126 -1.33 -20.50 8.72
C LYS A 126 -1.32 -19.71 7.41
N PHE A 127 -1.18 -18.39 7.47
CA PHE A 127 -1.19 -17.47 6.33
C PHE A 127 0.24 -17.15 5.88
N SER A 128 0.98 -18.18 5.47
CA SER A 128 2.34 -18.01 4.93
C SER A 128 2.33 -18.07 3.40
N ALA A 129 3.25 -17.35 2.76
CA ALA A 129 3.40 -17.37 1.31
C ALA A 129 3.59 -18.80 0.75
N LYS A 130 4.31 -19.65 1.50
CA LYS A 130 4.51 -21.06 1.14
C LYS A 130 3.19 -21.84 0.96
N LYS A 131 2.18 -21.53 1.77
CA LYS A 131 0.88 -22.22 1.80
C LYS A 131 -0.10 -21.73 0.72
N LEU A 132 0.22 -20.65 0.01
CA LEU A 132 -0.60 -20.19 -1.11
C LEU A 132 -0.55 -21.18 -2.30
N PRO A 133 -1.63 -21.26 -3.11
CA PRO A 133 -1.67 -22.12 -4.30
C PRO A 133 -0.49 -21.88 -5.25
N THR A 134 0.12 -22.97 -5.72
CA THR A 134 1.21 -22.93 -6.67
C THR A 134 0.70 -22.89 -8.11
N SER A 135 1.40 -22.19 -8.99
CA SER A 135 1.15 -22.20 -10.44
C SER A 135 2.39 -22.69 -11.19
N LYS A 136 2.23 -23.18 -12.42
CA LYS A 136 3.36 -23.62 -13.28
C LYS A 136 4.40 -22.51 -13.45
N LEU A 137 3.96 -21.28 -13.68
CA LEU A 137 4.82 -20.10 -13.78
C LEU A 137 5.53 -19.81 -12.46
N GLY A 138 4.81 -19.82 -11.34
CA GLY A 138 5.38 -19.60 -10.01
C GLY A 138 6.48 -20.60 -9.68
N ILE A 139 6.22 -21.90 -9.91
CA ILE A 139 7.20 -22.99 -9.68
C ILE A 139 8.43 -22.83 -10.57
N TYR A 140 8.23 -22.48 -11.85
CA TYR A 140 9.32 -22.27 -12.79
C TYR A 140 10.29 -21.17 -12.32
N ILE A 141 9.75 -20.01 -11.92
CA ILE A 141 10.57 -18.89 -11.43
C ILE A 141 11.19 -19.24 -10.07
N GLU A 142 10.41 -19.80 -9.14
CA GLU A 142 10.89 -20.20 -7.80
C GLU A 142 12.09 -21.13 -7.90
N THR A 143 12.01 -22.16 -8.75
CA THR A 143 13.10 -23.12 -8.94
C THR A 143 14.33 -22.44 -9.52
N ARG A 144 14.16 -21.58 -10.53
CA ARG A 144 15.27 -20.87 -11.17
C ARG A 144 15.99 -19.93 -10.20
N VAL A 145 15.26 -19.18 -9.39
CA VAL A 145 15.81 -18.27 -8.38
C VAL A 145 16.53 -19.04 -7.28
N ASN A 146 15.91 -20.08 -6.71
CA ASN A 146 16.55 -20.87 -5.65
C ASN A 146 17.81 -21.59 -6.14
N ASN A 147 17.82 -22.11 -7.37
CA ASN A 147 19.01 -22.71 -7.95
C ASN A 147 20.13 -21.69 -8.17
N PHE A 148 19.77 -20.46 -8.55
CA PHE A 148 20.75 -19.37 -8.66
C PHE A 148 21.35 -19.00 -7.29
N LEU A 149 20.51 -18.82 -6.27
CA LEU A 149 20.96 -18.48 -4.91
C LEU A 149 21.87 -19.56 -4.31
N LYS A 150 21.52 -20.84 -4.49
CA LYS A 150 22.36 -21.97 -4.06
C LYS A 150 23.74 -21.96 -4.74
N LYS A 151 23.78 -21.69 -6.05
CA LYS A 151 25.05 -21.61 -6.81
C LYS A 151 25.91 -20.41 -6.41
N LYS A 152 25.30 -19.34 -5.91
CA LYS A 152 26.00 -18.13 -5.47
C LYS A 152 26.36 -18.15 -3.99
N GLU A 153 26.07 -19.25 -3.28
CA GLU A 153 26.27 -19.38 -1.83
C GLU A 153 25.68 -18.19 -1.05
N ALA A 154 24.59 -17.63 -1.58
CA ALA A 154 23.93 -16.50 -0.94
C ALA A 154 23.24 -16.97 0.35
N SER A 155 23.47 -16.28 1.46
CA SER A 155 22.82 -16.53 2.76
C SER A 155 21.35 -16.06 2.81
N ALA A 156 20.64 -16.09 1.68
CA ALA A 156 19.30 -15.52 1.51
C ALA A 156 18.15 -16.47 1.90
N GLY A 157 18.44 -17.71 2.29
CA GLY A 157 17.42 -18.71 2.60
C GLY A 157 16.67 -19.21 1.36
N VAL A 158 15.49 -19.83 1.58
CA VAL A 158 14.64 -20.37 0.51
C VAL A 158 13.61 -19.33 0.11
N VAL A 159 13.52 -19.06 -1.19
CA VAL A 159 12.54 -18.12 -1.77
C VAL A 159 11.26 -18.89 -2.15
N HIS A 160 10.09 -18.30 -1.86
CA HIS A 160 8.79 -18.81 -2.29
C HIS A 160 8.10 -17.80 -3.22
N ILE A 161 7.70 -18.22 -4.43
CA ILE A 161 7.07 -17.35 -5.44
C ILE A 161 5.67 -17.86 -5.75
N ARG A 162 4.67 -16.96 -5.70
CA ARG A 162 3.25 -17.30 -5.86
C ARG A 162 2.57 -16.31 -6.79
N VAL A 163 1.87 -16.83 -7.80
CA VAL A 163 1.04 -16.01 -8.69
C VAL A 163 -0.34 -15.89 -8.03
N VAL A 164 -0.65 -14.70 -7.51
CA VAL A 164 -1.87 -14.46 -6.73
C VAL A 164 -3.03 -13.88 -7.56
N ALA A 165 -2.75 -13.42 -8.78
CA ALA A 165 -3.75 -12.94 -9.71
C ALA A 165 -3.34 -13.23 -11.15
N SER A 166 -4.32 -13.62 -11.97
CA SER A 166 -4.20 -13.76 -13.42
C SER A 166 -5.54 -13.38 -14.01
N SER A 167 -5.58 -12.27 -14.73
CA SER A 167 -6.80 -11.74 -15.33
C SER A 167 -6.48 -11.15 -16.70
N ASP A 168 -7.30 -11.45 -17.69
CA ASP A 168 -7.24 -10.76 -18.97
C ASP A 168 -7.72 -9.32 -18.79
N LYS A 169 -6.91 -8.37 -19.26
CA LYS A 169 -7.25 -6.95 -19.25
C LYS A 169 -7.29 -6.45 -20.68
N ASN A 170 -8.49 -6.08 -21.13
CA ASN A 170 -8.65 -5.38 -22.40
C ASN A 170 -8.27 -3.92 -22.18
N ARG A 171 -7.23 -3.45 -22.86
CA ARG A 171 -6.94 -2.02 -22.93
C ARG A 171 -7.89 -1.40 -23.94
N THR A 172 -8.82 -0.59 -23.47
CA THR A 172 -9.57 0.32 -24.34
C THR A 172 -8.69 1.55 -24.59
N TYR A 173 -8.40 1.82 -25.86
CA TYR A 173 -7.71 3.04 -26.26
C TYR A 173 -8.74 4.18 -26.28
N ARG A 174 -8.61 5.15 -25.38
CA ARG A 174 -9.44 6.35 -25.41
C ARG A 174 -8.78 7.35 -26.35
N LEU A 175 -9.34 7.52 -27.55
CA LEU A 175 -8.98 8.64 -28.43
C LEU A 175 -9.49 9.92 -27.77
N LEU A 176 -8.58 10.73 -27.23
CA LEU A 176 -8.87 12.12 -26.88
C LEU A 176 -8.85 12.95 -28.17
N LEU A 177 -9.95 12.91 -28.92
CA LEU A 177 -10.19 13.90 -29.97
C LEU A 177 -10.70 15.19 -29.31
N SER A 178 -9.79 15.93 -28.66
CA SER A 178 -10.05 17.35 -28.42
C SER A 178 -9.82 18.08 -29.75
N HIS A 179 -10.92 18.46 -30.41
CA HIS A 179 -11.00 19.54 -31.40
C HIS A 179 -9.68 19.88 -32.13
N VAL A 180 -9.29 19.07 -33.11
CA VAL A 180 -8.41 19.56 -34.17
C VAL A 180 -9.26 19.65 -35.42
N SER A 181 -9.55 20.88 -35.82
CA SER A 181 -10.22 21.22 -37.07
C SER A 181 -9.61 20.45 -38.23
N VAL A 182 -10.47 19.87 -39.05
CA VAL A 182 -10.09 19.09 -40.24
C VAL A 182 -9.40 20.02 -41.23
N ALA A 183 -8.07 20.03 -41.24
CA ALA A 183 -7.28 20.53 -42.35
C ALA A 183 -5.96 19.76 -42.38
N SER A 184 -5.84 18.89 -43.38
CA SER A 184 -4.62 18.28 -43.91
C SER A 184 -3.45 18.08 -42.94
N LEU A 185 -3.10 16.83 -42.65
CA LEU A 185 -1.74 16.33 -42.84
C LEU A 185 -1.74 14.79 -42.79
N LYS A 186 -1.12 14.21 -43.82
CA LYS A 186 -0.81 12.79 -43.97
C LYS A 186 0.05 12.28 -42.83
N LEU A 187 -0.18 11.01 -42.46
CA LEU A 187 0.80 10.07 -41.90
C LEU A 187 1.58 10.52 -40.64
N GLN A 188 1.14 10.02 -39.48
CA GLN A 188 2.01 9.20 -38.61
C GLN A 188 1.15 8.50 -37.56
N GLN A 189 0.83 7.24 -37.82
CA GLN A 189 0.31 6.34 -36.79
C GLN A 189 1.47 6.02 -35.84
N ILE A 190 1.65 6.83 -34.80
CA ILE A 190 2.53 6.47 -33.68
C ILE A 190 1.81 5.38 -32.89
N ILE A 191 2.02 4.12 -33.30
CA ILE A 191 1.78 2.98 -32.43
C ILE A 191 2.98 2.92 -31.49
N LEU A 192 2.85 3.50 -30.29
CA LEU A 192 3.73 3.14 -29.18
C LEU A 192 3.36 1.71 -28.74
N SER A 193 3.89 0.74 -29.46
CA SER A 193 3.92 -0.67 -29.05
C SER A 193 4.82 -0.79 -27.82
N GLN A 194 4.24 -0.69 -26.63
CA GLN A 194 4.87 -1.23 -25.43
C GLN A 194 4.46 -2.70 -25.31
N HIS A 195 5.31 -3.58 -25.83
CA HIS A 195 5.26 -5.01 -25.59
C HIS A 195 5.12 -5.31 -24.09
N PRO A 196 4.10 -6.08 -23.64
CA PRO A 196 3.99 -6.51 -22.26
C PRO A 196 4.56 -7.91 -22.15
N ARG A 197 5.89 -8.04 -22.14
CA ARG A 197 6.50 -9.26 -21.63
C ARG A 197 7.56 -8.86 -20.62
N TRP A 198 7.27 -9.25 -19.37
CA TRP A 198 8.13 -9.19 -18.19
C TRP A 198 8.15 -7.86 -17.43
N ILE A 199 7.24 -7.72 -16.46
CA ILE A 199 7.53 -6.95 -15.25
C ILE A 199 8.11 -7.96 -14.26
N TYR A 200 9.44 -7.98 -14.13
CA TYR A 200 10.09 -8.63 -12.99
C TYR A 200 9.98 -7.68 -11.80
N VAL A 201 9.22 -8.06 -10.77
CA VAL A 201 9.40 -7.47 -9.43
C VAL A 201 10.61 -8.18 -8.84
N VAL A 202 11.78 -7.53 -8.94
CA VAL A 202 12.96 -7.91 -8.16
C VAL A 202 12.81 -7.19 -6.82
N ASP A 203 12.60 -7.93 -5.75
CA ASP A 203 12.69 -7.39 -4.39
C ASP A 203 14.11 -6.85 -4.16
N LEU A 204 14.24 -5.52 -4.22
CA LEU A 204 15.40 -4.77 -3.75
C LEU A 204 15.27 -4.61 -2.24
N LEU A 205 15.49 -5.70 -1.51
CA LEU A 205 15.78 -5.69 -0.08
C LEU A 205 16.93 -6.67 0.15
N ASN A 206 18.15 -6.18 -0.06
CA ASN A 206 19.39 -6.53 0.67
C ASN A 206 20.62 -5.94 -0.05
N ILE A 207 20.74 -4.62 0.00
CA ILE A 207 22.05 -3.94 0.04
C ILE A 207 21.93 -2.92 1.16
N LEU A 208 22.26 -3.37 2.38
CA LEU A 208 22.97 -2.71 3.47
C LEU A 208 22.96 -3.65 4.67
#